data_AF-A0A182UH64-F1
#
_entry.id   AF-A0A182UH64-F1
#
_cell.length_a   1.000
_cell.length_b   1.000
_cell.length_c   1.000
_cell.angle_alpha   90.00
_cell.angle_beta   90.00
_cell.angle_gamma   90.00
#
_symmetry.space_group_name_H-M   'P 1'
#
loop_
_entity.id
_entity.type
_entity.pdbx_description
1 polymer ?
#
loop_
_entity_poly.entity_id
_entity_poly.type
_entity_poly.pdbx_seq_one_letter_code
_entity_poly.pdbx_strand_id
1 'polypeptide(L)'
;MEKRFTNPKALGIAVGFLVPPMLVENHDDINLIGDDLRLMFYIVAGFTSVLVVLVLFFFKAAPPTPPSAAQEATKTPNPLQSSPFLHSIKRLMLNRNYVLLLISYGMNVGVFYAISTLLNQIVLTHYPGHEVDAGRIGVCIVFAGMLGSVACGIVLDKTHRFKETTLAVYIFTMIGMWIYTFTLSVGHIAVVYVTSALLGFFMTGYLPVGFEFAAELTYPEPEGTSTGLLNAAAQVFGITFTMLYSELLNTNGDIVANVTMAVMLLVGSVVTAVIRSDLRRQAAQNPNPTRSNQNAIQSTIAKCQVIWESVECN
;
A
#
# COMPACT_ATOMS: atom_id res chain seq x y z
N MET A 1 -0.20 18.60 18.39
CA MET A 1 -1.35 18.05 17.64
C MET A 1 -1.26 18.35 16.12
N GLU A 2 -0.36 19.24 15.70
CA GLU A 2 -0.28 19.75 14.31
C GLU A 2 0.69 18.99 13.38
N LYS A 3 1.55 18.10 13.90
CA LYS A 3 2.53 17.34 13.10
C LYS A 3 2.00 16.03 12.47
N ARG A 4 0.69 15.76 12.55
CA ARG A 4 0.12 14.42 12.25
C ARG A 4 -0.83 14.39 11.05
N PHE A 5 -1.01 15.52 10.35
CA PHE A 5 -2.06 15.68 9.32
C PHE A 5 -1.55 15.62 7.87
N THR A 6 -0.25 15.53 7.65
CA THR A 6 0.34 15.49 6.31
C THR A 6 1.26 14.29 6.22
N ASN A 7 0.72 13.14 5.85
CA ASN A 7 1.52 12.04 5.33
C ASN A 7 1.74 12.37 3.83
N PRO A 8 2.85 13.01 3.43
CA PRO A 8 3.02 13.53 2.06
C PRO A 8 2.91 12.43 1.00
N LYS A 9 3.20 11.18 1.38
CA LYS A 9 3.03 9.99 0.53
C LYS A 9 1.57 9.77 0.13
N ALA A 10 0.64 9.82 1.10
CA ALA A 10 -0.79 9.63 0.83
C ALA A 10 -1.37 10.77 -0.02
N LEU A 11 -0.92 12.01 0.23
CA LEU A 11 -1.31 13.17 -0.57
C LEU A 11 -0.81 13.05 -2.02
N GLY A 12 0.45 12.65 -2.21
CA GLY A 12 1.03 12.45 -3.54
C GLY A 12 0.34 11.34 -4.33
N ILE A 13 -0.01 10.23 -3.67
CA ILE A 13 -0.79 9.14 -4.28
C ILE A 13 -2.18 9.64 -4.69
N ALA A 14 -2.88 10.36 -3.81
CA ALA A 14 -4.21 10.90 -4.11
C ALA A 14 -4.18 11.87 -5.29
N VAL A 15 -3.20 12.78 -5.36
CA VAL A 15 -3.00 13.70 -6.49
C VAL A 15 -2.68 12.94 -7.78
N GLY A 16 -1.78 11.95 -7.72
CA GLY A 16 -1.39 11.13 -8.88
C GLY A 16 -2.55 10.33 -9.49
N PHE A 17 -3.56 9.97 -8.70
CA PHE A 17 -4.78 9.32 -9.19
C PHE A 17 -5.88 10.28 -9.66
N LEU A 18 -5.85 11.55 -9.22
CA LEU A 18 -6.89 12.55 -9.55
C LEU A 18 -6.58 13.30 -10.85
N VAL A 19 -5.31 13.62 -11.09
CA VAL A 19 -4.89 14.46 -12.22
C VAL A 19 -5.12 13.78 -13.58
N PRO A 20 -4.78 12.49 -13.79
CA PRO A 20 -4.93 11.85 -15.11
C PRO A 20 -6.39 11.79 -15.61
N PRO A 21 -7.39 11.37 -14.80
CA PRO A 21 -8.79 11.32 -15.25
C PRO A 21 -9.43 12.69 -15.49
N MET A 22 -8.91 13.77 -14.90
CA MET A 22 -9.41 15.13 -15.14
C MET A 22 -8.82 15.76 -16.40
N LEU A 23 -7.68 15.26 -16.87
CA LEU A 23 -6.96 15.78 -18.02
C LEU A 23 -7.25 15.01 -19.32
N VAL A 24 -7.77 13.79 -19.20
CA VAL A 24 -8.13 12.93 -20.32
C VAL A 24 -9.62 12.65 -20.23
N GLU A 25 -10.41 13.43 -20.98
CA GLU A 25 -11.84 13.21 -21.07
C GLU A 25 -12.14 12.08 -22.07
N ASN A 26 -13.21 11.34 -21.82
CA ASN A 26 -13.68 10.34 -22.79
C ASN A 26 -14.38 11.07 -23.95
N HIS A 27 -13.71 11.14 -25.09
CA HIS A 27 -14.25 11.66 -26.34
C HIS A 27 -14.56 10.52 -27.31
N ASP A 28 -15.59 10.67 -28.15
CA ASP A 28 -15.93 9.68 -29.18
C ASP A 28 -14.88 9.63 -30.33
N ASP A 29 -14.03 10.66 -30.44
CA ASP A 29 -12.96 10.74 -31.43
C ASP A 29 -11.61 10.33 -30.83
N ILE A 30 -11.03 9.26 -31.38
CA ILE A 30 -9.72 8.70 -30.98
C ILE A 30 -8.60 9.75 -31.08
N ASN A 31 -8.70 10.69 -32.04
CA ASN A 31 -7.68 11.72 -32.21
C ASN A 31 -7.68 12.73 -31.05
N LEU A 32 -8.86 13.06 -30.52
CA LEU A 32 -8.99 13.95 -29.36
C LEU A 32 -8.47 13.29 -28.08
N ILE A 33 -8.76 12.00 -27.87
CA ILE A 33 -8.17 11.23 -26.76
C ILE A 33 -6.64 11.20 -26.88
N GLY A 34 -6.12 11.04 -28.11
CA GLY A 34 -4.69 11.05 -28.38
C GLY A 34 -4.04 12.39 -28.04
N ASP A 35 -4.68 13.51 -28.37
CA ASP A 35 -4.22 14.85 -28.05
C ASP A 35 -4.25 15.14 -26.53
N ASP A 36 -5.31 14.71 -25.83
CA ASP A 36 -5.43 14.83 -24.38
C ASP A 36 -4.36 14.01 -23.64
N LEU A 37 -4.15 12.76 -24.05
CA LEU A 37 -3.08 11.91 -23.51
C LEU A 37 -1.72 12.55 -23.76
N ARG A 38 -1.49 13.10 -24.96
CA ARG A 38 -0.24 13.78 -25.31
C ARG A 38 -0.02 15.03 -24.45
N LEU A 39 -1.06 15.83 -24.23
CA LEU A 39 -1.04 16.99 -23.35
C LEU A 39 -0.71 16.58 -21.90
N MET A 40 -1.39 15.55 -21.39
CA MET A 40 -1.13 14.99 -20.07
C MET A 40 0.33 14.53 -19.92
N PHE A 41 0.84 13.75 -20.87
CA PHE A 41 2.23 13.29 -20.84
C PHE A 41 3.23 14.45 -20.93
N TYR A 42 2.97 15.49 -21.71
CA TYR A 42 3.83 16.67 -21.76
C TYR A 42 3.81 17.47 -20.46
N ILE A 43 2.65 17.64 -19.82
CA ILE A 43 2.54 18.31 -18.52
C ILE A 43 3.32 17.53 -17.46
N VAL A 44 3.14 16.21 -17.40
CA VAL A 44 3.89 15.35 -16.48
C VAL A 44 5.39 15.41 -16.77
N ALA A 45 5.81 15.33 -18.03
CA ALA A 45 7.21 15.43 -18.43
C ALA A 45 7.82 16.80 -18.05
N GLY A 46 7.10 17.89 -18.29
CA GLY A 46 7.53 19.25 -17.91
C GLY A 46 7.67 19.40 -16.40
N PHE A 47 6.63 19.02 -15.65
CA PHE A 47 6.63 19.09 -14.19
C PHE A 47 7.73 18.24 -13.54
N THR A 48 7.88 16.99 -13.99
CA THR A 48 8.94 16.09 -13.52
C THR A 48 10.34 16.60 -13.90
N SER A 49 10.52 17.19 -15.08
CA SER A 49 11.81 17.78 -15.49
C SER A 49 12.18 18.98 -14.62
N VAL A 50 11.22 19.86 -14.34
CA VAL A 50 11.42 20.99 -13.42
C VAL A 50 11.75 20.49 -12.01
N LEU A 51 11.05 19.46 -11.52
CA LEU A 51 11.37 18.82 -10.25
C LEU A 51 12.77 18.22 -10.22
N VAL A 52 13.22 17.53 -11.27
CA VAL A 52 14.58 16.98 -11.38
C VAL A 52 15.60 18.10 -11.33
N VAL A 53 15.40 19.18 -12.08
CA VAL A 53 16.27 20.37 -12.05
C VAL A 53 16.32 20.97 -10.65
N LEU A 54 15.17 21.17 -10.01
CA LEU A 54 15.09 21.66 -8.63
C LEU A 54 15.81 20.73 -7.65
N VAL A 55 15.69 19.41 -7.80
CA VAL A 55 16.40 18.43 -6.96
C VAL A 55 17.90 18.53 -7.18
N LEU A 56 18.38 18.63 -8.43
CA LEU A 56 19.80 18.75 -8.73
C LEU A 56 20.43 20.03 -8.16
N PHE A 57 19.67 21.14 -8.15
CA PHE A 57 20.18 22.43 -7.67
C PHE A 57 19.97 22.68 -6.17
N PHE A 58 18.86 22.20 -5.59
CA PHE A 58 18.46 22.54 -4.22
C PHE A 58 18.53 21.37 -3.23
N PHE A 59 18.54 20.11 -3.69
CA PHE A 59 18.59 18.96 -2.80
C PHE A 59 20.03 18.72 -2.32
N LYS A 60 20.36 19.25 -1.14
CA LYS A 60 21.61 18.94 -0.45
C LYS A 60 21.68 17.44 -0.14
N ALA A 61 22.82 16.82 -0.45
CA ALA A 61 23.08 15.39 -0.30
C ALA A 61 22.82 14.82 1.12
N ALA A 62 22.78 15.65 2.17
CA ALA A 62 22.30 15.28 3.50
C ALA A 62 21.85 16.52 4.30
N PRO A 63 20.79 16.42 5.12
CA PRO A 63 20.47 17.47 6.10
C PRO A 63 21.56 17.52 7.20
N PRO A 64 21.99 18.72 7.64
CA PRO A 64 23.02 18.89 8.67
C PRO A 64 22.58 18.36 10.05
N THR A 65 21.28 18.22 10.31
CA THR A 65 20.72 17.60 11.53
C THR A 65 19.67 16.55 11.16
N PRO A 66 19.70 15.34 11.77
CA PRO A 66 18.74 14.29 11.48
C PRO A 66 17.35 14.64 12.05
N PRO A 67 16.26 14.62 11.26
CA PRO A 67 14.91 14.94 11.74
C PRO A 67 14.24 13.88 12.65
N SER A 68 14.86 12.72 12.92
CA SER A 68 14.28 11.69 13.81
C SER A 68 15.36 10.78 14.42
N ALA A 69 15.12 10.29 15.65
CA ALA A 69 15.93 9.26 16.33
C ALA A 69 16.12 7.99 15.46
N ALA A 70 15.20 7.74 14.52
CA ALA A 70 15.30 6.67 13.55
C ALA A 70 16.49 6.82 12.57
N GLN A 71 16.87 8.06 12.23
CA GLN A 71 18.06 8.38 11.43
C GLN A 71 19.34 8.46 12.27
N GLU A 72 19.24 8.70 13.58
CA GLU A 72 20.39 8.61 14.50
C GLU A 72 20.87 7.15 14.64
N ALA A 73 19.97 6.17 14.68
CA ALA A 73 20.31 4.76 14.63
C ALA A 73 20.98 4.34 13.29
N THR A 74 20.75 5.09 12.22
CA THR A 74 21.45 4.93 10.93
C THR A 74 22.80 5.64 10.89
N LYS A 75 23.08 6.54 11.85
CA LYS A 75 24.28 7.37 11.93
C LYS A 75 25.27 6.97 13.02
N THR A 76 24.94 6.08 13.97
CA THR A 76 25.97 5.48 14.83
C THR A 76 26.98 4.81 13.91
N PRO A 77 28.23 5.29 13.82
CA PRO A 77 29.19 4.82 12.84
C PRO A 77 29.71 3.46 13.28
N ASN A 78 28.88 2.44 13.12
CA ASN A 78 29.37 1.09 12.94
C ASN A 78 29.84 1.02 11.48
N PRO A 79 31.11 0.69 11.20
CA PRO A 79 31.67 0.58 9.84
C PRO A 79 31.00 -0.50 8.95
N LEU A 80 29.86 -1.05 9.38
CA LEU A 80 28.99 -1.98 8.67
C LEU A 80 27.78 -1.31 7.97
N GLN A 81 27.50 -0.03 8.25
CA GLN A 81 26.27 0.66 7.78
C GLN A 81 26.40 1.35 6.42
N SER A 82 27.60 1.51 5.86
CA SER A 82 27.80 1.69 4.41
C SER A 82 27.71 0.33 3.71
N SER A 83 26.62 -0.39 3.94
CA SER A 83 26.36 -1.62 3.17
C SER A 83 26.09 -1.22 1.72
N PRO A 84 26.78 -1.81 0.74
CA PRO A 84 26.42 -1.65 -0.66
C PRO A 84 24.91 -1.91 -0.81
N PHE A 85 24.19 -1.15 -1.64
CA PHE A 85 22.75 -1.32 -1.89
C PHE A 85 22.33 -2.80 -2.07
N LEU A 86 23.20 -3.59 -2.73
CA LEU A 86 23.07 -5.04 -2.90
C LEU A 86 23.02 -5.83 -1.58
N HIS A 87 23.79 -5.41 -0.59
CA HIS A 87 23.81 -6.03 0.73
C HIS A 87 22.52 -5.73 1.51
N SER A 88 21.97 -4.52 1.41
CA SER A 88 20.62 -4.22 1.93
C SER A 88 19.56 -5.09 1.27
N ILE A 89 19.56 -5.21 -0.07
CA ILE A 89 18.66 -6.12 -0.78
C ILE A 89 18.80 -7.56 -0.25
N LYS A 90 20.03 -8.05 -0.10
CA LYS A 90 20.28 -9.40 0.41
C LYS A 90 19.70 -9.59 1.81
N ARG A 91 19.83 -8.61 2.71
CA ARG A 91 19.27 -8.67 4.07
C ARG A 91 17.74 -8.64 4.06
N LEU A 92 17.13 -7.82 3.21
CA LEU A 92 15.68 -7.77 3.03
C LEU A 92 15.15 -9.12 2.53
N MET A 93 15.79 -9.70 1.51
CA MET A 93 15.42 -10.99 0.95
C MET A 93 15.70 -12.17 1.89
N LEU A 94 16.54 -12.00 2.90
CA LEU A 94 16.76 -13.00 3.96
C LEU A 94 15.73 -12.87 5.11
N ASN A 95 15.03 -11.74 5.20
CA ASN A 95 14.00 -11.52 6.21
C ASN A 95 12.70 -12.22 5.80
N ARG A 96 12.45 -13.38 6.41
CA ARG A 96 11.27 -14.21 6.13
C ARG A 96 9.95 -13.45 6.17
N ASN A 97 9.73 -12.58 7.18
CA ASN A 97 8.48 -11.83 7.30
C ASN A 97 8.31 -10.83 6.14
N TYR A 98 9.41 -10.20 5.71
CA TYR A 98 9.39 -9.27 4.58
C TYR A 98 9.18 -9.99 3.25
N VAL A 99 9.81 -11.14 3.03
CA VAL A 99 9.59 -11.94 1.82
C VAL A 99 8.14 -12.45 1.73
N LEU A 100 7.56 -12.87 2.85
CA LEU A 100 6.14 -13.25 2.90
C LEU A 100 5.24 -12.05 2.56
N LEU A 101 5.55 -10.86 3.07
CA LEU A 101 4.85 -9.63 2.70
C LEU A 101 5.01 -9.30 1.21
N LEU A 102 6.22 -9.46 0.67
CA LEU A 102 6.53 -9.18 -0.74
C LEU A 102 5.73 -10.11 -1.66
N ILE A 103 5.60 -11.39 -1.30
CA ILE A 103 4.76 -12.36 -2.03
C ILE A 103 3.29 -11.98 -1.90
N SER A 104 2.77 -11.80 -0.68
CA SER A 104 1.33 -11.56 -0.52
C SER A 104 0.89 -10.23 -1.13
N TYR A 105 1.74 -9.19 -1.01
CA TYR A 105 1.53 -7.90 -1.65
C TYR A 105 1.56 -8.00 -3.16
N GLY A 106 2.58 -8.69 -3.70
CA GLY A 106 2.68 -8.95 -5.13
C GLY A 106 1.43 -9.65 -5.66
N MET A 107 0.93 -10.67 -4.96
CA MET A 107 -0.30 -11.36 -5.34
C MET A 107 -1.53 -10.44 -5.35
N ASN A 108 -1.73 -9.63 -4.30
CA ASN A 108 -2.89 -8.74 -4.22
C ASN A 108 -2.88 -7.69 -5.35
N VAL A 109 -1.74 -7.00 -5.51
CA VAL A 109 -1.58 -5.97 -6.54
C VAL A 109 -1.57 -6.58 -7.94
N GLY A 110 -1.02 -7.78 -8.10
CA GLY A 110 -1.03 -8.49 -9.38
C GLY A 110 -2.45 -8.86 -9.82
N VAL A 111 -3.30 -9.32 -8.89
CA VAL A 111 -4.72 -9.57 -9.19
C VAL A 111 -5.44 -8.27 -9.52
N PHE A 112 -5.17 -7.19 -8.78
CA PHE A 112 -5.71 -5.87 -9.09
C PHE A 112 -5.36 -5.43 -10.52
N TYR A 113 -4.09 -5.56 -10.93
CA TYR A 113 -3.67 -5.24 -12.30
C TYR A 113 -4.36 -6.11 -13.35
N ALA A 114 -4.49 -7.43 -13.11
CA ALA A 114 -5.18 -8.33 -14.02
C ALA A 114 -6.64 -7.93 -14.23
N ILE A 115 -7.37 -7.66 -13.15
CA ILE A 115 -8.77 -7.23 -13.19
C ILE A 115 -8.89 -5.87 -13.89
N SER A 116 -8.08 -4.88 -13.50
CA SER A 116 -8.11 -3.56 -14.14
C SER A 116 -7.83 -3.62 -15.64
N THR A 117 -6.93 -4.51 -16.07
CA THR A 117 -6.57 -4.66 -17.49
C THR A 117 -7.70 -5.33 -18.29
N LEU A 118 -8.29 -6.41 -17.76
CA LEU A 118 -9.29 -7.20 -18.46
C LEU A 118 -10.74 -6.82 -18.14
N LEU A 119 -10.95 -5.79 -17.32
CA LEU A 119 -12.28 -5.35 -16.88
C LEU A 119 -13.24 -5.16 -18.05
N ASN A 120 -12.79 -4.47 -19.10
CA ASN A 120 -13.61 -4.19 -20.26
C ASN A 120 -14.08 -5.49 -20.94
N GLN A 121 -13.15 -6.42 -21.17
CA GLN A 121 -13.46 -7.71 -21.80
C GLN A 121 -14.47 -8.52 -20.98
N ILE A 122 -14.34 -8.50 -19.65
CA ILE A 122 -15.22 -9.23 -18.74
C ILE A 122 -16.63 -8.63 -18.72
N VAL A 123 -16.73 -7.30 -18.61
CA VAL A 123 -18.02 -6.61 -18.62
C VAL A 123 -18.74 -6.82 -19.95
N LEU A 124 -18.03 -6.70 -21.07
CA LEU A 124 -18.62 -6.88 -22.41
C LEU A 124 -19.05 -8.32 -22.70
N THR A 125 -18.43 -9.31 -22.06
CA THR A 125 -18.86 -10.71 -22.16
C THR A 125 -20.26 -10.90 -21.55
N HIS A 126 -20.59 -10.15 -20.49
CA HIS A 126 -21.89 -10.23 -19.81
C HIS A 126 -22.91 -9.20 -20.31
N TYR A 127 -22.44 -8.04 -20.75
CA TYR A 127 -23.24 -6.90 -21.15
C TYR A 127 -22.78 -6.40 -22.53
N PRO A 128 -23.13 -7.11 -23.62
CA PRO A 128 -22.72 -6.71 -24.97
C PRO A 128 -23.31 -5.34 -25.32
N GLY A 129 -22.47 -4.43 -25.84
CA GLY A 129 -22.85 -3.05 -26.18
C GLY A 129 -22.74 -2.03 -25.05
N HIS A 130 -22.32 -2.45 -23.84
CA HIS A 130 -22.13 -1.57 -22.68
C HIS A 130 -20.66 -1.09 -22.50
N GLU A 131 -19.98 -0.74 -23.59
CA GLU A 131 -18.57 -0.29 -23.57
C GLU A 131 -18.37 0.97 -22.72
N VAL A 132 -19.30 1.93 -22.83
CA VAL A 132 -19.28 3.17 -22.03
C VAL A 132 -19.42 2.87 -20.54
N ASP A 133 -20.28 1.93 -20.18
CA ASP A 133 -20.47 1.54 -18.78
C ASP A 133 -19.25 0.77 -18.24
N ALA A 134 -18.61 -0.08 -19.04
CA ALA A 134 -17.36 -0.74 -18.66
C ALA A 134 -16.26 0.27 -18.33
N GLY A 135 -16.10 1.32 -19.16
CA GLY A 135 -15.19 2.43 -18.89
C GLY A 135 -15.54 3.18 -17.60
N ARG A 136 -16.82 3.49 -17.37
CA ARG A 136 -17.30 4.15 -16.15
C ARG A 136 -17.13 3.30 -14.90
N ILE A 137 -17.30 1.97 -14.99
CA ILE A 137 -16.99 1.04 -13.88
C ILE A 137 -15.51 1.13 -13.55
N GLY A 138 -14.62 1.16 -14.55
CA GLY A 138 -13.19 1.37 -14.35
C GLY A 138 -12.88 2.66 -13.60
N VAL A 139 -13.50 3.78 -14.00
CA VAL A 139 -13.38 5.06 -13.30
C VAL A 139 -13.90 4.96 -11.86
N CYS A 140 -15.02 4.27 -11.64
CA CYS A 140 -15.60 4.05 -10.32
C CYS A 140 -14.66 3.26 -9.39
N ILE A 141 -13.99 2.22 -9.91
CA ILE A 141 -12.95 1.45 -9.19
C ILE A 141 -11.82 2.38 -8.72
N VAL A 142 -11.35 3.27 -9.59
CA VAL A 142 -10.25 4.20 -9.27
C VAL A 142 -10.67 5.19 -8.19
N PHE A 143 -11.85 5.82 -8.30
CA PHE A 143 -12.35 6.76 -7.29
C PHE A 143 -12.60 6.08 -5.93
N ALA A 144 -13.23 4.91 -5.94
CA ALA A 144 -13.43 4.13 -4.73
C ALA A 144 -12.08 3.70 -4.12
N GLY A 145 -11.12 3.32 -4.96
CA GLY A 145 -9.76 3.00 -4.56
C GLY A 145 -9.02 4.16 -3.90
N MET A 146 -9.19 5.38 -4.41
CA MET A 146 -8.64 6.59 -3.80
C MET A 146 -9.20 6.81 -2.38
N LEU A 147 -10.51 6.70 -2.21
CA LEU A 147 -11.14 6.78 -0.90
C LEU A 147 -10.64 5.67 0.03
N GLY A 148 -10.46 4.45 -0.49
CA GLY A 148 -9.91 3.30 0.23
C GLY A 148 -8.49 3.52 0.72
N SER A 149 -7.61 4.06 -0.12
CA SER A 149 -6.22 4.40 0.22
C SER A 149 -6.16 5.41 1.37
N VAL A 150 -6.96 6.48 1.29
CA VAL A 150 -7.03 7.51 2.34
C VAL A 150 -7.62 6.93 3.64
N ALA A 151 -8.74 6.21 3.56
CA ALA A 151 -9.40 5.63 4.72
C ALA A 151 -8.50 4.61 5.43
N CYS A 152 -7.90 3.67 4.68
CA CYS A 152 -7.00 2.67 5.23
C CYS A 152 -5.73 3.30 5.81
N GLY A 153 -5.19 4.34 5.17
CA GLY A 153 -4.09 5.14 5.71
C GLY A 153 -4.42 5.79 7.06
N ILE A 154 -5.59 6.45 7.16
CA ILE A 154 -6.05 7.06 8.43
C ILE A 154 -6.28 6.02 9.52
N VAL A 155 -6.89 4.88 9.18
CA VAL A 155 -7.11 3.77 10.11
C VAL A 155 -5.77 3.24 10.63
N LEU A 156 -4.79 3.07 9.75
CA LEU A 156 -3.44 2.63 10.11
C LEU A 156 -2.73 3.65 11.03
N ASP A 157 -2.81 4.93 10.69
CA ASP A 157 -2.21 6.03 11.45
C ASP A 157 -2.82 6.20 12.85
N LYS A 158 -4.09 5.78 13.04
CA LYS A 158 -4.76 5.79 14.35
C LYS A 158 -4.51 4.52 15.15
N THR A 159 -4.61 3.35 14.51
CA THR A 159 -4.55 2.06 15.20
C THR A 159 -3.12 1.62 15.51
N HIS A 160 -2.14 1.99 14.67
CA HIS A 160 -0.75 1.49 14.73
C HIS A 160 -0.63 -0.04 14.66
N ARG A 161 -1.70 -0.73 14.27
CA ARG A 161 -1.78 -2.19 14.20
C ARG A 161 -1.55 -2.67 12.77
N PHE A 162 -0.32 -2.53 12.28
CA PHE A 162 0.02 -2.77 10.88
C PHE A 162 -0.42 -4.13 10.37
N LYS A 163 -0.02 -5.21 11.05
CA LYS A 163 -0.40 -6.58 10.66
C LYS A 163 -1.92 -6.78 10.59
N GLU A 164 -2.65 -6.38 11.63
CA GLU A 164 -4.09 -6.61 11.72
C GLU A 164 -4.83 -5.86 10.62
N THR A 165 -4.45 -4.60 10.36
CA THR A 165 -5.04 -3.80 9.28
C THR A 165 -4.70 -4.38 7.91
N THR A 166 -3.43 -4.79 7.67
CA THR A 166 -3.03 -5.45 6.42
C THR A 166 -3.87 -6.70 6.17
N LEU A 167 -4.01 -7.57 7.19
CA LEU A 167 -4.77 -8.81 7.08
C LEU A 167 -6.26 -8.55 6.86
N ALA A 168 -6.86 -7.61 7.60
CA ALA A 168 -8.27 -7.26 7.47
C ALA A 168 -8.60 -6.73 6.07
N VAL A 169 -7.82 -5.78 5.57
CA VAL A 169 -8.00 -5.23 4.22
C VAL A 169 -7.83 -6.33 3.17
N TYR A 170 -6.85 -7.22 3.32
CA TYR A 170 -6.67 -8.35 2.41
C TYR A 170 -7.88 -9.29 2.39
N ILE A 171 -8.41 -9.66 3.55
CA ILE A 171 -9.60 -10.51 3.67
C ILE A 171 -10.80 -9.84 3.00
N PHE A 172 -10.99 -8.53 3.20
CA PHE A 172 -12.05 -7.79 2.52
C PHE A 172 -11.86 -7.74 1.00
N THR A 173 -10.63 -7.59 0.51
CA THR A 173 -10.32 -7.73 -0.93
C THR A 173 -10.70 -9.11 -1.45
N MET A 174 -10.34 -10.18 -0.74
CA MET A 174 -10.66 -11.56 -1.13
C MET A 174 -12.17 -11.79 -1.17
N ILE A 175 -12.91 -11.37 -0.13
CA ILE A 175 -14.38 -11.46 -0.09
C ILE A 175 -14.99 -10.62 -1.22
N GLY A 176 -14.47 -9.41 -1.44
CA GLY A 176 -14.90 -8.53 -2.53
C GLY A 176 -14.74 -9.20 -3.90
N MET A 177 -13.67 -9.96 -4.11
CA MET A 177 -13.45 -10.68 -5.37
C MET A 177 -14.48 -11.80 -5.58
N TRP A 178 -14.80 -12.55 -4.53
CA TRP A 178 -15.87 -13.56 -4.58
C TRP A 178 -17.24 -12.94 -4.88
N ILE A 179 -17.56 -11.83 -4.20
CA ILE A 179 -18.80 -11.08 -4.43
C ILE A 179 -18.85 -10.61 -5.88
N TYR A 180 -17.80 -9.92 -6.35
CA TYR A 180 -17.69 -9.43 -7.72
C TYR A 180 -17.95 -10.55 -8.74
N THR A 181 -17.27 -11.69 -8.58
CA THR A 181 -17.41 -12.87 -9.46
C THR A 181 -18.85 -13.36 -9.58
N PHE A 182 -19.55 -13.55 -8.47
CA PHE A 182 -20.92 -14.08 -8.50
C PHE A 182 -21.98 -13.02 -8.81
N THR A 183 -21.69 -11.75 -8.57
CA THR A 183 -22.61 -10.66 -8.94
C THR A 183 -22.58 -10.30 -10.42
N LEU A 184 -21.51 -10.67 -11.13
CA LEU A 184 -21.35 -10.36 -12.55
C LEU A 184 -22.49 -10.97 -13.39
N SER A 185 -22.93 -12.18 -13.03
CA SER A 185 -23.97 -12.95 -13.72
C SER A 185 -25.42 -12.54 -13.38
N VAL A 186 -25.64 -11.54 -12.52
CA VAL A 186 -26.99 -11.15 -12.05
C VAL A 186 -27.79 -10.38 -13.11
N GLY A 187 -27.13 -9.85 -14.15
CA GLY A 187 -27.79 -9.14 -15.25
C GLY A 187 -28.19 -7.69 -14.95
N HIS A 188 -27.81 -7.16 -13.78
CA HIS A 188 -28.00 -5.76 -13.42
C HIS A 188 -26.66 -5.02 -13.31
N ILE A 189 -26.39 -4.14 -14.28
CA ILE A 189 -25.11 -3.42 -14.37
C ILE A 189 -24.82 -2.55 -13.12
N ALA A 190 -25.85 -2.00 -12.48
CA ALA A 190 -25.73 -1.22 -11.25
C ALA A 190 -25.09 -2.04 -10.11
N VAL A 191 -25.35 -3.35 -10.04
CA VAL A 191 -24.72 -4.23 -9.05
C VAL A 191 -23.23 -4.34 -9.33
N VAL A 192 -22.84 -4.46 -10.61
CA VAL A 192 -21.43 -4.51 -11.03
C VAL A 192 -20.70 -3.22 -10.66
N TYR A 193 -21.32 -2.05 -10.81
CA TYR A 193 -20.74 -0.78 -10.34
C TYR A 193 -20.43 -0.82 -8.84
N VAL A 194 -21.39 -1.24 -8.02
CA VAL A 194 -21.23 -1.26 -6.56
C VAL A 194 -20.16 -2.28 -6.12
N THR A 195 -20.18 -3.49 -6.69
CA THR A 195 -19.24 -4.55 -6.30
C THR A 195 -17.83 -4.27 -6.80
N SER A 196 -17.68 -3.71 -8.00
CA SER A 196 -16.39 -3.24 -8.52
C SER A 196 -15.82 -2.09 -7.69
N ALA A 197 -16.65 -1.10 -7.31
CA ALA A 197 -16.23 -0.01 -6.43
C ALA A 197 -15.75 -0.53 -5.07
N LEU A 198 -16.49 -1.46 -4.47
CA LEU A 198 -16.11 -2.06 -3.20
C LEU A 198 -14.79 -2.85 -3.31
N LEU A 199 -14.62 -3.61 -4.38
CA LEU A 199 -13.38 -4.32 -4.66
C LEU A 199 -12.19 -3.36 -4.83
N GLY A 200 -12.38 -2.30 -5.62
CA GLY A 200 -11.39 -1.25 -5.86
C GLY A 200 -10.96 -0.53 -4.59
N PHE A 201 -11.92 -0.21 -3.71
CA PHE A 201 -11.69 0.40 -2.41
C PHE A 201 -10.69 -0.40 -1.57
N PHE A 202 -10.92 -1.71 -1.40
CA PHE A 202 -10.03 -2.54 -0.59
C PHE A 202 -8.72 -2.88 -1.30
N MET A 203 -8.72 -3.16 -2.61
CA MET A 203 -7.50 -3.43 -3.38
C MET A 203 -6.54 -2.24 -3.36
N THR A 204 -7.03 -1.04 -3.64
CA THR A 204 -6.18 0.17 -3.63
C THR A 204 -5.85 0.58 -2.20
N GLY A 205 -6.78 0.39 -1.26
CA GLY A 205 -6.57 0.60 0.18
C GLY A 205 -5.42 -0.23 0.76
N TYR A 206 -5.15 -1.39 0.17
CA TYR A 206 -4.07 -2.28 0.59
C TYR A 206 -2.66 -1.74 0.26
N LEU A 207 -2.50 -0.96 -0.81
CA LEU A 207 -1.20 -0.41 -1.26
C LEU A 207 -0.48 0.41 -0.16
N PRO A 208 -1.07 1.50 0.36
CA PRO A 208 -0.40 2.31 1.38
C PRO A 208 -0.16 1.52 2.67
N VAL A 209 -1.07 0.63 3.04
CA VAL A 209 -0.93 -0.23 4.22
C VAL A 209 0.27 -1.18 4.06
N GLY A 210 0.45 -1.75 2.87
CA GLY A 210 1.59 -2.60 2.54
C GLY A 210 2.92 -1.86 2.62
N PHE A 211 3.00 -0.62 2.12
CA PHE A 211 4.23 0.19 2.20
C PHE A 211 4.60 0.57 3.64
N GLU A 212 3.63 0.95 4.46
CA GLU A 212 3.87 1.25 5.87
C GLU A 212 4.25 -0.01 6.67
N PHE A 213 3.59 -1.14 6.41
CA PHE A 213 3.94 -2.40 7.06
C PHE A 213 5.34 -2.89 6.64
N ALA A 214 5.72 -2.68 5.39
CA ALA A 214 7.06 -2.97 4.90
C ALA A 214 8.12 -2.12 5.60
N ALA A 215 7.91 -0.80 5.70
CA ALA A 215 8.82 0.09 6.41
C ALA A 215 9.01 -0.33 7.88
N GLU A 216 7.96 -0.83 8.51
CA GLU A 216 7.97 -1.34 9.87
C GLU A 216 8.77 -2.65 10.01
N LEU A 217 8.63 -3.59 9.06
CA LEU A 217 9.34 -4.88 9.06
C LEU A 217 10.81 -4.77 8.66
N THR A 218 11.16 -3.80 7.81
CA THR A 218 12.53 -3.64 7.28
C THR A 218 13.38 -2.68 8.08
N TYR A 219 12.87 -2.04 9.13
CA TYR A 219 13.67 -1.15 9.97
C TYR A 219 14.92 -1.86 10.53
N PRO A 220 16.13 -1.25 10.50
CA PRO A 220 16.49 0.11 10.08
C PRO A 220 17.03 0.24 8.64
N GLU A 221 16.54 -0.56 7.69
CA GLU A 221 16.96 -0.48 6.28
C GLU A 221 16.30 0.71 5.54
N PRO A 222 16.91 1.24 4.46
CA PRO A 222 16.35 2.36 3.70
C PRO A 222 14.94 2.06 3.16
N GLU A 223 13.97 2.93 3.46
CA GLU A 223 12.58 2.77 3.01
C GLU A 223 12.47 2.64 1.48
N GLY A 224 13.29 3.39 0.72
CA GLY A 224 13.29 3.35 -0.74
C GLY A 224 13.67 1.99 -1.32
N THR A 225 14.59 1.25 -0.70
CA THR A 225 14.96 -0.10 -1.14
C THR A 225 13.82 -1.09 -0.88
N SER A 226 13.17 -0.97 0.28
CA SER A 226 12.04 -1.80 0.67
C SER A 226 10.84 -1.59 -0.25
N THR A 227 10.39 -0.34 -0.43
CA THR A 227 9.25 -0.04 -1.31
C THR A 227 9.56 -0.34 -2.77
N GLY A 228 10.81 -0.17 -3.21
CA GLY A 228 11.26 -0.55 -4.55
C GLY A 228 11.08 -2.04 -4.84
N LEU A 229 11.49 -2.91 -3.90
CA LEU A 229 11.32 -4.35 -4.01
C LEU A 229 9.85 -4.79 -4.00
N LEU A 230 8.99 -4.13 -3.20
CA LEU A 230 7.53 -4.37 -3.23
C LEU A 230 6.92 -4.04 -4.59
N ASN A 231 7.30 -2.91 -5.19
CA ASN A 231 6.82 -2.56 -6.54
C ASN A 231 7.36 -3.52 -7.60
N ALA A 232 8.62 -3.94 -7.50
CA ALA A 232 9.16 -4.96 -8.40
C ALA A 232 8.37 -6.27 -8.31
N ALA A 233 8.03 -6.71 -7.10
CA ALA A 233 7.19 -7.89 -6.89
C ALA A 233 5.79 -7.70 -7.49
N ALA A 234 5.15 -6.55 -7.26
CA ALA A 234 3.85 -6.22 -7.84
C ALA A 234 3.87 -6.29 -9.38
N GLN A 235 4.95 -5.83 -10.03
CA GLN A 235 5.07 -5.93 -11.49
C GLN A 235 5.25 -7.38 -11.96
N VAL A 236 6.08 -8.17 -11.29
CA VAL A 236 6.27 -9.60 -11.65
C VAL A 236 4.97 -10.37 -11.53
N PHE A 237 4.26 -10.22 -10.41
CA PHE A 237 2.96 -10.87 -10.22
C PHE A 237 1.89 -10.28 -11.14
N GLY A 238 1.91 -8.97 -11.40
CA GLY A 238 1.00 -8.32 -12.34
C GLY A 238 1.11 -8.87 -13.75
N ILE A 239 2.33 -8.95 -14.30
CA ILE A 239 2.54 -9.56 -15.63
C ILE A 239 2.07 -11.02 -15.62
N THR A 240 2.48 -11.80 -14.63
CA THR A 240 2.16 -13.23 -14.54
C THR A 240 0.65 -13.46 -14.44
N PHE A 241 -0.02 -12.73 -13.57
CA PHE A 241 -1.46 -12.88 -13.33
C PHE A 241 -2.28 -12.30 -14.47
N THR A 242 -1.91 -11.16 -15.06
CA THR A 242 -2.61 -10.63 -16.25
C THR A 242 -2.54 -11.60 -17.42
N MET A 243 -1.37 -12.20 -17.69
CA MET A 243 -1.24 -13.22 -18.75
C MET A 243 -2.06 -14.46 -18.44
N LEU A 244 -1.97 -14.98 -17.20
CA LEU A 244 -2.75 -16.14 -16.76
C LEU A 244 -4.26 -15.88 -16.86
N TYR A 245 -4.69 -14.69 -16.46
CA TYR A 245 -6.10 -14.28 -16.51
C TYR A 245 -6.62 -14.22 -17.92
N SER A 246 -5.84 -13.64 -18.83
CA SER A 246 -6.20 -13.52 -20.25
C SER A 246 -6.36 -14.90 -20.88
N GLU A 247 -5.41 -15.80 -20.64
CA GLU A 247 -5.51 -17.18 -21.16
C GLU A 247 -6.73 -17.91 -20.62
N LEU A 248 -6.96 -17.86 -19.30
CA LEU A 248 -8.13 -18.50 -18.67
C LEU A 248 -9.45 -17.90 -19.15
N LEU A 249 -9.52 -16.57 -19.32
CA LEU A 249 -10.70 -15.88 -19.80
C LEU A 249 -11.06 -16.33 -21.22
N ASN A 250 -10.06 -16.47 -22.10
CA ASN A 250 -10.27 -16.85 -23.49
C ASN A 250 -10.61 -18.35 -23.66
N THR A 251 -10.08 -19.24 -22.80
CA THR A 251 -10.21 -20.69 -22.96
C THR A 251 -11.32 -21.31 -22.10
N ASN A 252 -11.47 -20.85 -20.86
CA ASN A 252 -12.37 -21.43 -19.86
C ASN A 252 -13.53 -20.51 -19.46
N GLY A 253 -13.53 -19.26 -19.92
CA GLY A 253 -14.52 -18.25 -19.58
C GLY A 253 -14.20 -17.48 -18.30
N ASP A 254 -15.00 -16.46 -18.03
CA ASP A 254 -14.77 -15.48 -16.97
C ASP A 254 -14.94 -16.06 -15.58
N ILE A 255 -15.88 -16.99 -15.35
CA ILE A 255 -16.11 -17.59 -14.04
C ILE A 255 -14.84 -18.32 -13.56
N VAL A 256 -14.23 -19.14 -14.43
CA VAL A 256 -13.01 -19.90 -14.10
C VAL A 256 -11.84 -18.95 -13.88
N ALA A 257 -11.71 -17.93 -14.72
CA ALA A 257 -10.67 -16.91 -14.57
C ALA A 257 -10.80 -16.16 -13.23
N ASN A 258 -12.02 -15.70 -12.90
CA ASN A 258 -12.34 -14.96 -11.70
C ASN A 258 -12.16 -15.79 -10.42
N VAL A 259 -12.64 -17.04 -10.43
CA VAL A 259 -12.45 -17.97 -9.31
C VAL A 259 -10.97 -18.27 -9.10
N THR A 260 -10.19 -18.43 -10.17
CA THR A 260 -8.73 -18.61 -10.06
C THR A 260 -8.09 -17.43 -9.36
N MET A 261 -8.45 -16.20 -9.72
CA MET A 261 -7.97 -15.00 -9.05
C MET A 261 -8.42 -14.90 -7.59
N ALA A 262 -9.66 -15.29 -7.29
CA ALA A 262 -10.16 -15.35 -5.91
C ALA A 262 -9.38 -16.38 -5.06
N VAL A 263 -9.02 -17.52 -5.64
CA VAL A 263 -8.18 -18.54 -4.99
C VAL A 263 -6.76 -18.04 -4.79
N MET A 264 -6.17 -17.32 -5.74
CA MET A 264 -4.86 -16.69 -5.56
C MET A 264 -4.90 -15.66 -4.41
N LEU A 265 -5.96 -14.86 -4.30
CA LEU A 265 -6.15 -13.97 -3.15
C LEU A 265 -6.33 -14.73 -1.83
N LEU A 266 -7.02 -15.87 -1.84
CA LEU A 266 -7.12 -16.73 -0.65
C LEU A 266 -5.74 -17.22 -0.21
N VAL A 267 -4.92 -17.73 -1.14
CA VAL A 267 -3.53 -18.13 -0.86
C VAL A 267 -2.73 -16.95 -0.30
N GLY A 268 -2.82 -15.78 -0.93
CA GLY A 268 -2.15 -14.57 -0.46
C GLY A 268 -2.61 -14.09 0.93
N SER A 269 -3.88 -14.29 1.27
CA SER A 269 -4.41 -13.99 2.61
C SER A 269 -3.84 -14.93 3.68
N VAL A 270 -3.70 -16.22 3.36
CA VAL A 270 -3.06 -17.22 4.24
C VAL A 270 -1.58 -16.87 4.43
N VAL A 271 -0.87 -16.53 3.36
CA VAL A 271 0.52 -16.05 3.42
C VAL A 271 0.63 -14.83 4.33
N THR A 272 -0.30 -13.88 4.20
CA THR A 272 -0.35 -12.66 5.04
C THR A 272 -0.61 -13.00 6.51
N ALA A 273 -1.49 -13.95 6.81
CA ALA A 273 -1.80 -14.37 8.18
C ALA A 273 -0.58 -14.97 8.91
N VAL A 274 0.26 -15.70 8.16
CA VAL A 274 1.49 -16.35 8.65
C VAL A 274 2.59 -15.34 8.99
N ILE A 275 2.55 -14.12 8.46
CA ILE A 275 3.53 -13.07 8.78
C ILE A 275 3.48 -12.77 10.27
N ARG A 276 4.63 -12.87 10.97
CA ARG A 276 4.70 -12.48 12.39
C ARG A 276 4.70 -10.97 12.52
N SER A 277 3.99 -10.45 13.53
CA SER A 277 3.98 -9.03 13.89
C SER A 277 5.28 -8.65 14.61
N ASP A 278 6.42 -8.77 13.93
CA ASP A 278 7.69 -8.26 14.44
C ASP A 278 7.78 -6.75 14.11
N LEU A 279 7.14 -5.92 14.94
CA LEU A 279 7.09 -4.47 14.78
C LEU A 279 8.43 -3.83 15.23
N ARG A 280 9.44 -3.94 14.37
CA ARG A 280 10.84 -3.58 14.69
C ARG A 280 11.04 -2.08 14.91
N ARG A 281 10.32 -1.21 14.19
CA ARG A 281 10.45 0.26 14.34
C ARG A 281 9.79 0.72 15.64
N GLN A 282 8.63 0.18 15.99
CA GLN A 282 7.98 0.43 17.28
C GLN A 282 8.81 -0.10 18.45
N ALA A 283 9.41 -1.29 18.32
CA ALA A 283 10.31 -1.84 19.33
C ALA A 283 11.58 -0.99 19.50
N ALA A 284 12.10 -0.39 18.43
CA ALA A 284 13.24 0.53 18.50
C ALA A 284 12.88 1.89 19.14
N GLN A 285 11.64 2.37 18.97
CA GLN A 285 11.15 3.62 19.58
C GLN A 285 10.78 3.47 21.07
N ASN A 286 10.49 2.25 21.54
CA ASN A 286 10.21 1.94 22.95
C ASN A 286 11.20 0.89 23.49
N PRO A 287 12.43 1.27 23.89
CA PRO A 287 13.49 0.32 24.19
C PRO A 287 13.28 -0.56 25.42
N ASN A 288 12.30 -0.29 26.31
CA ASN A 288 12.03 -1.10 27.50
C ASN A 288 10.63 -0.82 28.13
N PRO A 289 9.67 -1.76 28.17
CA PRO A 289 8.52 -1.66 29.07
C PRO A 289 8.90 -1.92 30.55
N THR A 290 10.07 -2.52 30.82
CA THR A 290 10.55 -2.87 32.16
C THR A 290 11.19 -1.69 32.91
N ARG A 291 11.86 -0.76 32.21
CA ARG A 291 12.46 0.43 32.85
C ARG A 291 11.43 1.50 33.23
N SER A 292 10.35 1.65 32.47
CA SER A 292 9.26 2.57 32.86
C SER A 292 8.55 2.10 34.12
N ASN A 293 8.32 0.79 34.26
CA ASN A 293 7.78 0.21 35.49
C ASN A 293 8.76 0.28 36.66
N GLN A 294 10.07 0.05 36.46
CA GLN A 294 11.06 0.23 37.53
C GLN A 294 11.17 1.69 38.00
N ASN A 295 11.14 2.65 37.08
CA ASN A 295 11.18 4.07 37.42
C ASN A 295 9.86 4.53 38.08
N ALA A 296 8.72 4.01 37.64
CA ALA A 296 7.43 4.27 38.28
C ALA A 296 7.39 3.68 39.71
N ILE A 297 7.84 2.44 39.89
CA ILE A 297 7.96 1.78 41.20
C ILE A 297 8.93 2.54 42.11
N GLN A 298 10.11 2.94 41.62
CA GLN A 298 11.06 3.77 42.39
C GLN A 298 10.48 5.14 42.76
N SER A 299 9.71 5.77 41.87
CA SER A 299 9.05 7.04 42.19
C SER A 299 7.97 6.90 43.26
N THR A 300 7.25 5.78 43.26
CA THR A 300 6.23 5.47 44.28
C THR A 300 6.88 5.11 45.62
N ILE A 301 7.98 4.35 45.62
CA ILE A 301 8.76 4.04 46.82
C ILE A 301 9.34 5.33 47.42
N ALA A 302 9.94 6.21 46.60
CA ALA A 302 10.47 7.49 47.07
C ALA A 302 9.38 8.39 47.66
N LYS A 303 8.18 8.43 47.05
CA LYS A 303 7.04 9.18 47.61
C LYS A 303 6.53 8.60 48.92
N CYS A 304 6.49 7.26 49.06
CA CYS A 304 6.09 6.63 50.31
C CYS A 304 7.12 6.89 51.43
N GLN A 305 8.42 6.93 51.10
CA GLN A 305 9.47 7.17 52.08
C GLN A 305 9.44 8.60 52.64
N VAL A 306 9.19 9.60 51.79
CA VAL A 306 8.99 11.00 52.22
C VAL A 306 7.73 11.15 53.10
N ILE A 307 6.66 10.41 52.81
CA ILE A 307 5.44 10.41 53.64
C ILE A 307 5.73 9.75 54.99
N TRP A 308 6.49 8.67 55.02
CA TRP A 308 6.86 7.96 56.26
C TRP A 308 7.72 8.84 57.19
N GLU A 309 8.74 9.52 56.65
CA GLU A 309 9.57 10.48 57.40
C GLU A 309 8.76 11.68 57.92
N SER A 310 7.70 12.09 57.23
CA SER A 310 6.82 13.17 57.69
C SER A 310 5.90 12.79 58.85
N VAL A 311 5.66 11.48 59.07
CA VAL A 311 4.80 10.97 60.14
C VAL A 311 5.59 10.71 61.43
N GLU A 312 6.89 10.43 61.37
CA GLU A 312 7.75 10.25 62.56
C GLU A 312 8.23 11.57 63.19
N CYS A 313 8.10 12.70 62.50
CA CYS A 313 8.49 14.02 63.00
C CYS A 313 7.36 14.80 63.72
N ASN A 314 6.25 14.15 64.05
CA ASN A 314 5.10 14.70 64.77
C ASN A 314 4.73 13.80 65.96
#